data_AF-A0AAD5HAA8-F1
#
_entry.id   AF-A0AAD5HAA8-F1
#
_cell.length_a   1.000
_cell.length_b   1.000
_cell.length_c   1.000
_cell.angle_alpha   90.00
_cell.angle_beta   90.00
_cell.angle_gamma   90.00
#
_symmetry.space_group_name_H-M   'P 1'
#
loop_
_entity.id
_entity.type
_entity.pdbx_description
1 polymer ?
#
loop_
_entity_poly.entity_id
_entity_poly.type
_entity_poly.pdbx_seq_one_letter_code
_entity_poly.pdbx_strand_id
1 'polypeptide(L)'
;MPESTKKPSSKLLAMKFMQRSAESERREELEQVQKKELSTSEWRLEYKGEKLQKPKIRVQYEPSFLGFTDTTTLGRKSYKKFNTDLETTEEDQVSEQRLARETAEEKANEISDKDMGKRYSKGISRVAHSVSKDNKRKQTDGASNAPKRGKSNENGNKFMKPK
;
A
#
# COMPACT_ATOMS: atom_id res chain seq x y z
N MET A 1 -20.39 -50.95 -28.49
CA MET A 1 -21.68 -51.06 -27.76
C MET A 1 -21.61 -50.12 -26.57
N PRO A 2 -22.48 -49.11 -26.42
CA PRO A 2 -22.45 -48.28 -25.23
C PRO A 2 -23.11 -49.05 -24.07
N GLU A 3 -22.34 -49.25 -23.01
CA GLU A 3 -22.74 -49.85 -21.73
C GLU A 3 -24.01 -49.17 -21.18
N SER A 4 -25.04 -49.96 -20.85
CA SER A 4 -26.28 -49.40 -20.27
C SER A 4 -26.02 -48.97 -18.83
N THR A 5 -25.74 -47.69 -18.62
CA THR A 5 -25.62 -47.11 -17.28
C THR A 5 -27.00 -47.10 -16.62
N LYS A 6 -27.18 -47.96 -15.62
CA LYS A 6 -28.44 -48.04 -14.85
C LYS A 6 -28.61 -46.74 -14.08
N LYS A 7 -29.70 -46.01 -14.35
CA LYS A 7 -30.02 -44.76 -13.63
C LYS A 7 -30.26 -45.06 -12.15
N PRO A 8 -29.80 -44.20 -11.22
CA PRO A 8 -30.06 -44.37 -9.80
C PRO A 8 -31.56 -44.28 -9.48
N SER A 9 -31.98 -44.88 -8.37
CA SER A 9 -33.38 -44.86 -7.93
C SER A 9 -33.87 -43.44 -7.62
N SER A 10 -35.16 -43.18 -7.82
CA SER A 10 -35.77 -41.85 -7.61
C SER A 10 -35.59 -41.34 -6.17
N LYS A 11 -35.65 -42.24 -5.19
CA LYS A 11 -35.43 -41.89 -3.77
C LYS A 11 -33.99 -41.45 -3.49
N LEU A 12 -33.00 -42.04 -4.16
CA LEU A 12 -31.60 -41.64 -4.04
C LEU A 12 -31.36 -40.27 -4.70
N LEU A 13 -31.95 -40.04 -5.88
CA LEU A 13 -31.86 -38.75 -6.58
C LEU A 13 -32.56 -37.61 -5.80
N ALA A 14 -33.60 -37.92 -5.04
CA ALA A 14 -34.31 -36.97 -4.18
C ALA A 14 -33.54 -36.61 -2.89
N MET A 15 -32.44 -37.30 -2.58
CA MET A 15 -31.62 -36.95 -1.42
C MET A 15 -30.88 -35.63 -1.67
N LYS A 16 -30.80 -34.79 -0.64
CA LYS A 16 -30.21 -33.44 -0.73
C LYS A 16 -28.78 -33.43 -1.26
N PHE A 17 -27.98 -34.46 -1.00
CA PHE A 17 -26.59 -34.50 -1.49
C PHE A 17 -26.52 -34.66 -3.02
N MET A 18 -27.41 -35.48 -3.62
CA MET A 18 -27.52 -35.61 -5.07
C MET A 18 -28.05 -34.32 -5.71
N GLN A 19 -28.99 -33.64 -5.04
CA GLN A 19 -29.51 -32.36 -5.50
C GLN A 19 -28.44 -31.27 -5.46
N ARG A 20 -27.65 -31.19 -4.37
CA ARG A 20 -26.56 -30.22 -4.25
C ARG A 20 -25.44 -30.46 -5.25
N SER A 21 -25.09 -31.72 -5.54
CA SER A 21 -24.07 -32.01 -6.56
C SER A 21 -24.57 -31.60 -7.95
N ALA A 22 -25.80 -31.96 -8.31
CA ALA A 22 -26.40 -31.57 -9.59
C ALA A 22 -26.59 -30.04 -9.71
N GLU A 23 -26.92 -29.35 -8.61
CA GLU A 23 -27.02 -27.89 -8.57
C GLU A 23 -25.64 -27.22 -8.71
N SER A 24 -24.59 -27.79 -8.09
CA SER A 24 -23.21 -27.31 -8.25
C SER A 24 -22.73 -27.46 -9.69
N GLU A 25 -22.93 -28.63 -10.28
CA GLU A 25 -22.60 -28.90 -11.70
C GLU A 25 -23.31 -27.93 -12.63
N ARG A 26 -24.63 -27.75 -12.46
CA ARG A 26 -25.42 -26.78 -13.24
C ARG A 26 -24.92 -25.34 -13.06
N ARG A 27 -24.55 -24.95 -11.83
CA ARG A 27 -24.02 -23.62 -11.56
C ARG A 27 -22.68 -23.40 -12.24
N GLU A 28 -21.78 -24.38 -12.19
CA GLU A 28 -20.50 -24.34 -12.88
C GLU A 28 -20.67 -24.22 -14.40
N GLU A 29 -21.61 -24.97 -14.98
CA GLU A 29 -21.95 -24.86 -16.41
C GLU A 29 -22.42 -23.45 -16.77
N LEU A 30 -23.33 -22.86 -15.97
CA LEU A 30 -23.82 -21.50 -16.18
C LEU A 30 -22.71 -20.46 -16.04
N GLU A 31 -21.83 -20.59 -15.04
CA GLU A 31 -20.69 -19.70 -14.85
C GLU A 31 -19.68 -19.80 -16.01
N GLN A 32 -19.45 -21.00 -16.55
CA GLN A 32 -18.61 -21.19 -17.74
C GLN A 32 -19.23 -20.54 -18.98
N VAL A 33 -20.54 -20.66 -19.17
CA VAL A 33 -21.24 -20.01 -20.28
C VAL A 33 -21.14 -18.49 -20.16
N GLN A 34 -21.39 -17.92 -18.97
CA GLN A 34 -21.25 -16.48 -18.72
C GLN A 34 -19.81 -15.98 -18.96
N LYS A 35 -18.81 -16.72 -18.49
CA LYS A 35 -17.39 -16.38 -18.73
C LYS A 35 -17.04 -16.41 -20.21
N LYS A 36 -17.56 -17.40 -20.95
CA LYS A 36 -17.37 -17.48 -22.41
C LYS A 36 -18.04 -16.29 -23.10
N GLU A 37 -19.28 -15.98 -22.77
CA GLU A 37 -20.01 -14.84 -23.35
C GLU A 37 -19.30 -13.51 -23.08
N LEU A 38 -18.87 -13.29 -21.84
CA LEU A 38 -18.10 -12.11 -21.46
C LEU A 38 -16.79 -12.05 -22.24
N SER A 39 -16.05 -13.16 -22.33
CA SER A 39 -14.78 -13.22 -23.07
C SER A 39 -14.97 -13.02 -24.58
N THR A 40 -16.07 -13.48 -25.18
CA THR A 40 -16.35 -13.25 -26.60
C THR A 40 -16.79 -11.81 -26.87
N SER A 41 -17.38 -11.16 -25.87
CA SER A 41 -17.85 -9.78 -25.95
C SER A 41 -16.79 -8.75 -25.52
N GLU A 42 -15.75 -9.18 -24.79
CA GLU A 42 -14.67 -8.31 -24.33
C GLU A 42 -13.84 -7.84 -25.51
N TRP A 43 -13.92 -6.55 -25.82
CA TRP A 43 -13.06 -5.92 -26.82
C TRP A 43 -11.82 -5.36 -26.15
N ARG A 44 -10.64 -5.75 -26.64
CA ARG A 44 -9.35 -5.20 -26.18
C ARG A 44 -8.80 -4.25 -27.22
N LEU A 45 -8.41 -3.06 -26.77
CA LEU A 45 -7.77 -2.07 -27.61
C LEU A 45 -6.24 -2.17 -27.43
N GLU A 46 -5.55 -2.69 -28.44
CA GLU A 46 -4.09 -2.79 -28.43
C GLU A 46 -3.46 -1.56 -29.08
N TYR A 47 -2.84 -0.71 -28.25
CA TYR A 47 -2.09 0.45 -28.74
C TYR A 47 -0.69 0.02 -29.16
N LYS A 48 -0.40 0.05 -30.47
CA LYS A 48 0.97 -0.13 -30.99
C LYS A 48 1.77 1.16 -30.76
N GLY A 49 2.64 1.15 -29.75
CA GLY A 49 3.78 2.07 -29.68
C GLY A 49 3.57 3.45 -29.06
N GLU A 50 2.35 3.87 -28.74
CA GLU A 50 2.10 5.15 -28.09
C GLU A 50 1.89 4.98 -26.59
N LYS A 51 2.89 5.36 -25.81
CA LYS A 51 2.72 5.59 -24.36
C LYS A 51 1.73 6.74 -24.23
N LEU A 52 0.44 6.42 -24.03
CA LEU A 52 -0.57 7.42 -23.72
C LEU A 52 -0.01 8.32 -22.63
N GLN A 53 0.14 9.62 -22.93
CA GLN A 53 0.63 10.58 -21.95
C GLN A 53 -0.39 10.60 -20.83
N LYS A 54 -0.01 10.04 -19.67
CA LYS A 54 -0.85 10.06 -18.49
C LYS A 54 -1.17 11.52 -18.18
N PRO A 55 -2.44 11.89 -17.98
CA PRO A 55 -2.78 13.27 -17.64
C PRO A 55 -2.00 13.67 -16.38
N LYS A 56 -1.49 14.90 -16.37
CA LYS A 56 -0.65 15.44 -15.28
C LYS A 56 -1.37 15.40 -13.92
N ILE A 57 -2.71 15.40 -13.93
CA ILE A 57 -3.56 15.31 -12.75
C ILE A 57 -4.63 14.25 -13.05
N ARG A 58 -4.73 13.24 -12.19
CA ARG A 58 -5.76 12.19 -12.26
C ARG A 58 -6.69 12.36 -11.07
N VAL A 59 -7.87 12.93 -11.31
CA VAL A 59 -8.93 13.01 -10.29
C VAL A 59 -9.74 11.71 -10.35
N GLN A 60 -9.92 11.07 -9.21
CA GLN A 60 -10.78 9.90 -9.05
C GLN A 60 -12.02 10.32 -8.27
N TYR A 61 -13.19 10.05 -8.81
CA TYR A 61 -14.47 10.31 -8.16
C TYR A 61 -14.98 8.98 -7.59
N GLU A 62 -14.95 8.86 -6.27
CA GLU A 62 -15.53 7.72 -5.58
C GLU A 62 -16.93 8.10 -5.07
N PRO A 63 -17.93 7.21 -5.21
CA PRO A 63 -19.28 7.45 -4.68
C PRO A 63 -19.34 7.29 -3.15
N SER A 64 -18.28 6.79 -2.52
CA SER A 64 -18.22 6.50 -1.09
C SER A 64 -17.34 7.49 -0.34
N PHE A 65 -17.73 7.80 0.90
CA PHE A 65 -16.94 8.66 1.78
C PHE A 65 -15.91 7.90 2.62
N LEU A 66 -15.86 6.57 2.50
CA LEU A 66 -15.05 5.72 3.36
C LEU A 66 -13.55 6.03 3.24
N GLY A 67 -13.10 6.42 2.05
CA GLY A 67 -11.70 6.74 1.77
C GLY A 67 -11.25 8.13 2.23
N PHE A 68 -12.12 8.98 2.79
CA PHE A 68 -11.71 10.32 3.26
C PHE A 68 -11.04 10.29 4.63
N THR A 69 -11.27 9.24 5.43
CA THR A 69 -10.74 9.12 6.78
C THR A 69 -9.86 7.88 6.89
N ASP A 70 -8.67 8.02 7.46
CA ASP A 70 -7.77 6.89 7.71
C ASP A 70 -8.37 5.86 8.68
N THR A 71 -9.33 6.27 9.50
CA THR A 71 -9.97 5.45 10.53
C THR A 71 -11.44 5.20 10.20
N THR A 72 -11.76 3.98 9.77
CA THR A 72 -13.14 3.53 9.62
C THR A 72 -13.62 2.95 10.94
N THR A 73 -14.44 3.69 11.69
CA THR A 73 -15.08 3.17 12.90
C THR A 73 -16.41 2.48 12.59
N LEU A 74 -16.72 1.41 13.32
CA LEU A 74 -18.04 0.79 13.26
C LEU A 74 -19.15 1.79 13.63
N GLY A 75 -20.25 1.76 12.88
CA GLY A 75 -21.41 2.63 13.14
C GLY A 75 -22.27 2.17 14.32
N ARG A 76 -22.32 0.86 14.58
CA ARG A 76 -23.01 0.31 15.75
C ARG A 76 -22.07 0.41 16.95
N LYS A 77 -22.50 1.15 17.97
CA LYS A 77 -21.76 1.31 19.22
C LYS A 77 -22.63 1.03 20.44
N SER A 78 -22.10 0.34 21.43
CA SER A 78 -22.69 0.28 22.78
C SER A 78 -21.85 1.06 23.79
N TYR A 79 -22.53 1.54 24.84
CA TYR A 79 -21.90 2.30 25.91
C TYR A 79 -22.38 1.82 27.27
N LYS A 80 -21.56 2.10 28.29
CA LYS A 80 -21.89 1.86 29.70
C LYS A 80 -22.19 0.39 30.01
N LYS A 81 -21.53 -0.55 29.34
CA LYS A 81 -21.72 -2.00 29.53
C LYS A 81 -23.14 -2.46 29.20
N PHE A 82 -23.83 -1.74 28.31
CA PHE A 82 -25.18 -2.14 27.86
C PHE A 82 -25.14 -3.43 27.05
N ASN A 83 -24.07 -3.62 26.26
CA ASN A 83 -23.78 -4.87 25.57
C ASN A 83 -22.27 -5.07 25.55
N THR A 84 -21.78 -5.94 26.42
CA THR A 84 -20.35 -6.20 26.56
C THR A 84 -19.74 -6.82 25.31
N ASP A 85 -20.48 -7.69 24.62
CA ASP A 85 -19.97 -8.41 23.44
C ASP A 85 -19.68 -7.46 22.27
N LEU A 86 -20.50 -6.41 22.14
CA LEU A 86 -20.27 -5.36 21.16
C LEU A 86 -19.14 -4.43 21.57
N GLU A 87 -19.08 -4.02 22.85
CA GLU A 87 -17.98 -3.19 23.36
C GLU A 87 -16.62 -3.88 23.16
N THR A 88 -16.51 -5.19 23.44
CA THR A 88 -15.27 -5.94 23.21
C THR A 88 -14.92 -6.03 21.72
N THR A 89 -15.91 -6.30 20.86
CA THR A 89 -15.69 -6.38 19.41
C THR A 89 -15.22 -5.03 18.84
N GLU A 90 -15.78 -3.93 19.34
CA GLU A 90 -15.35 -2.58 18.96
C GLU A 90 -13.92 -2.28 19.40
N GLU A 91 -13.56 -2.62 20.65
CA GLU A 91 -12.21 -2.44 21.19
C GLU A 91 -11.18 -3.25 20.40
N ASP A 92 -11.48 -4.52 20.10
CA ASP A 92 -10.62 -5.40 19.33
C ASP A 92 -10.35 -4.81 17.93
N GLN A 93 -11.39 -4.40 17.21
CA GLN A 93 -11.22 -3.83 15.86
C GLN A 93 -10.44 -2.52 15.85
N VAL A 94 -10.67 -1.64 16.83
CA VAL A 94 -9.90 -0.38 16.94
C VAL A 94 -8.43 -0.69 17.24
N SER A 95 -8.17 -1.68 18.09
CA SER A 95 -6.80 -2.09 18.43
C SER A 95 -6.07 -2.69 17.21
N GLU A 96 -6.76 -3.53 16.43
CA GLU A 96 -6.23 -4.14 15.21
C GLU A 96 -5.93 -3.08 14.15
N GLN A 97 -6.84 -2.12 13.92
CA GLN A 97 -6.62 -1.03 12.97
C GLN A 97 -5.41 -0.17 13.37
N ARG A 98 -5.28 0.12 14.66
CA ARG A 98 -4.14 0.88 15.18
C ARG A 98 -2.83 0.12 14.98
N LEU A 99 -2.79 -1.17 15.31
CA LEU A 99 -1.61 -2.01 15.12
C LEU A 99 -1.26 -2.18 13.64
N ALA A 100 -2.25 -2.33 12.77
CA ALA A 100 -2.04 -2.39 11.32
C ALA A 100 -1.42 -1.08 10.78
N ARG A 101 -1.87 0.08 11.29
CA ARG A 101 -1.28 1.37 10.96
C ARG A 101 0.17 1.48 11.44
N GLU A 102 0.43 1.19 12.70
CA GLU A 102 1.78 1.28 13.29
C GLU A 102 2.75 0.33 12.56
N THR A 103 2.35 -0.92 12.31
CA THR A 103 3.18 -1.90 11.57
C THR A 103 3.41 -1.50 10.11
N ALA A 104 2.44 -0.82 9.46
CA ALA A 104 2.64 -0.29 8.11
C ALA A 104 3.65 0.88 8.10
N GLU A 105 3.58 1.77 9.09
CA GLU A 105 4.53 2.86 9.27
C GLU A 105 5.93 2.34 9.60
N GLU A 106 6.06 1.31 10.44
CA GLU A 106 7.33 0.64 10.73
C GLU A 106 7.93 0.01 9.47
N LYS A 107 7.15 -0.80 8.73
CA LYS A 107 7.59 -1.42 7.47
C LYS A 107 7.99 -0.39 6.41
N ALA A 108 7.32 0.75 6.35
CA ALA A 108 7.70 1.83 5.43
C ALA A 108 9.05 2.47 5.81
N ASN A 109 9.39 2.46 7.09
CA ASN A 109 10.64 2.99 7.63
C ASN A 109 11.76 1.95 7.78
N GLU A 110 11.45 0.66 7.58
CA GLU A 110 12.45 -0.41 7.56
C GLU A 110 13.43 -0.19 6.40
N ILE A 111 14.72 -0.05 6.75
CA ILE A 111 15.79 0.05 5.76
C ILE A 111 16.60 -1.24 5.83
N SER A 112 16.73 -1.93 4.70
CA SER A 112 17.59 -3.11 4.59
C SER A 112 19.06 -2.76 4.85
N ASP A 113 19.80 -3.64 5.52
CA ASP A 113 21.24 -3.51 5.79
C ASP A 113 22.06 -3.15 4.54
N LYS A 114 21.69 -3.72 3.39
CA LYS A 114 22.34 -3.43 2.11
C LYS A 114 22.15 -1.96 1.69
N ASP A 115 20.98 -1.40 1.95
CA ASP A 115 20.69 0.00 1.63
C ASP A 115 21.25 0.95 2.69
N MET A 116 21.31 0.54 3.97
CA MET A 116 22.05 1.26 5.00
C MET A 116 23.55 1.36 4.64
N GLY A 117 24.18 0.26 4.22
CA GLY A 117 25.58 0.24 3.78
C GLY A 117 25.85 1.20 2.61
N LYS A 118 24.94 1.30 1.64
CA LYS A 118 25.03 2.27 0.54
C LYS A 118 24.87 3.72 1.01
N ARG A 119 24.01 3.98 2.00
CA ARG A 119 23.84 5.33 2.59
C ARG A 119 25.13 5.77 3.27
N TYR A 120 25.73 4.89 4.07
CA TYR A 120 26.98 5.19 4.76
C TYR A 120 28.16 5.36 3.80
N SER A 121 28.34 4.49 2.81
CA SER A 121 29.43 4.62 1.83
C SER A 121 29.33 5.93 1.04
N LYS A 122 28.11 6.32 0.63
CA LYS A 122 27.86 7.58 -0.06
C LYS A 122 28.08 8.79 0.86
N GLY A 123 27.69 8.71 2.13
CA GLY A 123 27.96 9.74 3.14
C GLY A 123 29.45 9.96 3.39
N ILE A 124 30.20 8.88 3.62
CA ILE A 124 31.64 8.91 3.86
C ILE A 124 32.39 9.46 2.63
N SER A 125 31.97 9.07 1.41
CA SER A 125 32.59 9.60 0.19
C SER A 125 32.42 11.12 0.04
N ARG A 126 31.26 11.68 0.42
CA ARG A 126 31.00 13.12 0.36
C ARG A 126 31.80 13.89 1.40
N VAL A 127 31.88 13.36 2.63
CA VAL A 127 32.70 13.97 3.68
C VAL A 127 34.16 13.95 3.25
N ALA A 128 34.68 12.83 2.76
CA ALA A 128 36.06 12.74 2.24
C ALA A 128 36.35 13.75 1.11
N HIS A 129 35.38 14.01 0.22
CA HIS A 129 35.51 15.02 -0.83
C HIS A 129 35.45 16.47 -0.31
N SER A 130 34.70 16.74 0.75
CA SER A 130 34.68 18.09 1.35
C SER A 130 35.97 18.38 2.13
N VAL A 131 36.47 17.42 2.93
CA VAL A 131 37.71 17.64 3.70
C VAL A 131 38.93 17.80 2.79
N SER A 132 39.00 17.04 1.70
CA SER A 132 40.08 17.18 0.71
C SER A 132 40.02 18.52 -0.06
N LYS A 133 38.82 19.06 -0.31
CA LYS A 133 38.64 20.39 -0.92
C LYS A 133 39.03 21.53 0.02
N ASP A 134 38.76 21.40 1.31
CA ASP A 134 39.18 22.38 2.33
C ASP A 134 40.70 22.37 2.57
N ASN A 135 41.35 21.20 2.49
CA ASN A 135 42.82 21.13 2.54
C ASN A 135 43.50 21.71 1.29
N LYS A 136 42.90 21.57 0.10
CA LYS A 136 43.43 22.20 -1.13
C LYS A 136 43.37 23.72 -1.10
N ARG A 137 42.33 24.31 -0.50
CA ARG A 137 42.24 25.77 -0.31
C ARG A 137 43.31 26.31 0.64
N LYS A 138 43.68 25.55 1.67
CA LYS A 138 44.76 25.92 2.60
C LYS A 138 46.17 25.88 2.00
N GLN A 139 46.41 25.10 0.93
CA GLN A 139 47.71 25.06 0.26
C GLN A 139 47.91 26.14 -0.80
N THR A 140 46.85 26.78 -1.30
CA THR A 140 46.96 27.82 -2.34
C THR A 140 47.12 29.23 -1.79
N ASP A 141 46.95 29.45 -0.48
CA ASP A 141 47.06 30.76 0.17
C ASP A 141 48.42 30.97 0.86
N GLY A 142 49.48 30.47 0.22
CA GLY A 142 50.87 30.73 0.57
C GLY A 142 51.44 31.98 -0.14
N ALA A 143 50.67 33.06 -0.29
CA ALA A 143 51.20 34.35 -0.73
C ALA A 143 50.29 35.53 -0.33
N SER A 144 50.68 36.21 0.75
CA SER A 144 50.33 37.58 1.15
C SER A 144 48.88 37.95 1.54
N ASN A 145 48.81 38.74 2.62
CA ASN A 145 47.75 39.65 3.09
C ASN A 145 46.61 39.16 4.01
N ALA A 146 46.78 39.51 5.29
CA ALA A 146 45.86 40.13 6.27
C ALA A 146 44.40 39.61 6.43
N PRO A 147 43.90 39.46 7.68
CA PRO A 147 42.55 38.97 7.91
C PRO A 147 41.51 40.07 7.65
N LYS A 148 40.70 39.93 6.60
CA LYS A 148 39.44 40.68 6.48
C LYS A 148 38.34 39.95 7.25
N ARG A 149 37.92 40.55 8.37
CA ARG A 149 36.67 40.23 9.07
C ARG A 149 35.49 40.44 8.09
N GLY A 150 34.92 39.34 7.61
CA GLY A 150 33.65 39.33 6.87
C GLY A 150 32.46 39.34 7.82
N LYS A 151 31.54 40.27 7.60
CA LYS A 151 30.31 40.52 8.36
C LYS A 151 29.47 39.25 8.51
N SER A 152 29.03 38.94 9.73
CA SER A 152 27.99 37.96 9.99
C SER A 152 26.68 38.43 9.36
N ASN A 153 26.15 37.65 8.41
CA ASN A 153 24.76 37.81 7.97
C ASN A 153 23.86 37.37 9.12
N GLU A 154 23.40 38.33 9.92
CA GLU A 154 22.24 38.17 10.78
C GLU A 154 21.01 38.00 9.88
N ASN A 155 20.64 36.78 9.51
CA ASN A 155 19.29 36.46 9.05
C ASN A 155 18.97 34.98 9.23
N GLY A 156 18.14 34.71 10.24
CA GLY A 156 17.13 33.65 10.19
C GLY A 156 17.58 32.22 10.49
N ASN A 157 17.74 31.89 11.77
CA ASN A 157 17.07 30.73 12.39
C ASN A 157 17.43 30.66 13.88
N LYS A 158 16.70 31.43 14.70
CA LYS A 158 16.72 31.26 16.15
C LYS A 158 15.70 30.18 16.52
N PHE A 159 16.17 29.10 17.12
CA PHE A 159 15.38 28.03 17.70
C PHE A 159 14.49 28.61 18.82
N MET A 160 13.17 28.61 18.63
CA MET A 160 12.23 28.99 19.69
C MET A 160 12.04 27.84 20.66
N LYS A 161 12.32 28.09 21.95
CA LYS A 161 11.98 27.16 23.03
C LYS A 161 10.53 27.41 23.48
N PRO A 162 9.73 26.36 23.73
CA PRO A 162 8.35 26.51 24.18
C PRO A 162 8.28 27.08 25.60
N LYS A 163 7.18 27.78 25.89
CA LYS A 163 6.77 28.18 27.24
C LYS A 163 5.92 27.08 27.86
#